data_AF-A0A7X3L7R0-F1
#
_entry.id   AF-A0A7X3L7R0-F1
#
_cell.length_a   1.000
_cell.length_b   1.000
_cell.length_c   1.000
_cell.angle_alpha   90.00
_cell.angle_beta   90.00
_cell.angle_gamma   90.00
#
_symmetry.space_group_name_H-M   'P 1'
#
loop_
_entity.id
_entity.type
_entity.pdbx_description
1 polymer ?
#
loop_
_entity_poly.entity_id
_entity_poly.type
_entity_poly.pdbx_seq_one_letter_code
_entity_poly.pdbx_strand_id
1 'polypeptide(L)'
;APAAKPAGDEALKKAKIEAAMLKAQLRKLEKLESPTAKQQAELEQARQQLAAAEQALEALQSAAPAPAAKPAGDEALKKAKIDLAMKRAELKKAEQAAAGDAELAPLRAALAAAEQALHAAEEASNKPPPELVRTDKGPVDEALRALKTELAFARADLRKLERDEQAAGEALNSARARLAAAEQALAAHRG
;
A
#
# COMPACT_ATOMS: atom_id res chain seq x y z
N ALA A 1 0.74 -8.13 23.68
CA ALA A 1 -0.31 -7.21 24.16
C ALA A 1 -0.54 -6.13 23.10
N PRO A 2 -1.78 -5.86 22.66
CA PRO A 2 -1.99 -4.80 21.68
C PRO A 2 -1.83 -3.43 22.37
N ALA A 3 -0.97 -2.58 21.80
CA ALA A 3 -0.74 -1.23 22.27
C ALA A 3 -2.02 -0.39 22.07
N ALA A 4 -2.57 0.12 23.17
CA ALA A 4 -3.66 1.09 23.13
C ALA A 4 -3.20 2.34 22.36
N LYS A 5 -3.94 2.72 21.31
CA LYS A 5 -3.75 4.00 20.62
C LYS A 5 -3.82 5.11 21.68
N PRO A 6 -2.89 6.09 21.71
CA PRO A 6 -2.99 7.17 22.65
C PRO A 6 -4.25 7.97 22.33
N ALA A 7 -5.20 8.01 23.26
CA ALA A 7 -6.50 8.69 23.13
C ALA A 7 -6.37 10.17 22.69
N GLY A 8 -5.19 10.79 22.88
CA GLY A 8 -4.88 12.14 22.43
C GLY A 8 -4.84 12.33 20.91
N ASP A 9 -4.44 11.32 20.12
CA ASP A 9 -4.37 11.45 18.65
C ASP A 9 -5.77 11.48 18.02
N GLU A 10 -6.70 10.68 18.55
CA GLU A 10 -8.11 10.71 18.13
C GLU A 10 -8.83 12.00 18.53
N ALA A 11 -8.58 12.52 19.75
CA ALA A 11 -9.13 13.79 20.19
C ALA A 11 -8.63 14.97 19.32
N LEU A 12 -7.35 14.99 18.99
CA LEU A 12 -6.74 16.00 18.12
C LEU A 12 -7.29 15.92 16.68
N LYS A 13 -7.49 14.71 16.15
CA LYS A 13 -8.13 14.52 14.83
C LYS A 13 -9.57 15.03 14.83
N LYS A 14 -10.36 14.72 15.85
CA LYS A 14 -11.74 15.21 15.98
C LYS A 14 -11.78 16.74 16.04
N ALA A 15 -10.93 17.36 16.85
CA ALA A 15 -10.84 18.83 16.96
C ALA A 15 -10.46 19.50 15.62
N LYS A 16 -9.53 18.90 14.85
CA LYS A 16 -9.17 19.41 13.51
C LYS A 16 -10.33 19.32 12.52
N ILE A 17 -11.07 18.20 12.54
CA ILE A 17 -12.24 18.00 11.66
C ILE A 17 -13.33 19.02 12.02
N GLU A 18 -13.60 19.21 13.31
CA GLU A 18 -14.60 20.17 13.81
C GLU A 18 -14.27 21.60 13.39
N ALA A 19 -13.03 22.05 13.59
CA ALA A 19 -12.58 23.38 13.15
C ALA A 19 -12.69 23.55 11.61
N ALA A 20 -12.39 22.51 10.82
CA ALA A 20 -12.52 22.56 9.37
C ALA A 20 -13.99 22.64 8.92
N MET A 21 -14.89 21.90 9.59
CA MET A 21 -16.33 21.97 9.33
C MET A 21 -16.90 23.36 9.65
N LEU A 22 -16.53 23.94 10.79
CA LEU A 22 -16.97 25.29 11.19
C LEU A 22 -16.46 26.36 10.21
N LYS A 23 -15.21 26.27 9.74
CA LYS A 23 -14.68 27.16 8.69
C LYS A 23 -15.44 27.02 7.38
N ALA A 24 -15.83 25.81 6.99
CA ALA A 24 -16.63 25.59 5.79
C ALA A 24 -18.04 26.17 5.91
N GLN A 25 -18.67 26.04 7.09
CA GLN A 25 -19.97 26.62 7.39
C GLN A 25 -19.94 28.15 7.37
N LEU A 26 -18.91 28.76 7.97
CA LEU A 26 -18.70 30.21 7.91
C LEU A 26 -18.53 30.71 6.49
N ARG A 27 -17.67 30.07 5.68
CA ARG A 27 -17.51 30.44 4.25
C ARG A 27 -18.81 30.32 3.44
N LYS A 28 -19.71 29.42 3.84
CA LYS A 28 -21.03 29.28 3.19
C LYS A 28 -21.96 30.44 3.58
N LEU A 29 -21.97 30.83 4.85
CA LEU A 29 -22.78 31.94 5.36
C LEU A 29 -22.26 33.30 4.89
N GLU A 30 -20.94 33.48 4.79
CA GLU A 30 -20.29 34.71 4.31
C GLU A 30 -20.49 34.97 2.81
N LYS A 31 -20.83 33.93 2.02
CA LYS A 31 -21.15 34.08 0.60
C LYS A 31 -22.59 34.55 0.34
N LEU A 32 -23.41 34.70 1.37
CA LEU A 32 -24.76 35.23 1.24
C LEU A 32 -24.68 36.76 1.18
N GLU A 33 -25.12 37.36 0.07
CA GLU A 33 -25.05 38.82 -0.13
C GLU A 33 -26.00 39.60 0.80
N SER A 34 -27.11 38.97 1.21
CA SER A 34 -28.13 39.56 2.10
C SER A 34 -28.59 38.55 3.16
N PRO A 35 -27.78 38.30 4.20
CA PRO A 35 -28.13 37.34 5.25
C PRO A 35 -29.30 37.86 6.10
N THR A 36 -30.29 37.01 6.31
CA THR A 36 -31.40 37.27 7.24
C THR A 36 -30.90 37.38 8.68
N ALA A 37 -31.68 38.00 9.58
CA ALA A 37 -31.31 38.14 11.00
C ALA A 37 -30.95 36.79 11.67
N LYS A 38 -31.64 35.70 11.27
CA LYS A 38 -31.33 34.34 11.72
C LYS A 38 -29.98 33.85 11.20
N GLN A 39 -29.66 34.10 9.93
CA GLN A 39 -28.38 33.72 9.34
C GLN A 39 -27.21 34.54 9.89
N GLN A 40 -27.45 35.80 10.28
CA GLN A 40 -26.47 36.62 10.99
C GLN A 40 -26.18 36.03 12.38
N ALA A 41 -27.20 35.64 13.13
CA ALA A 41 -27.02 34.97 14.42
C ALA A 41 -26.29 33.61 14.28
N GLU A 42 -26.60 32.83 13.25
CA GLU A 42 -25.90 31.57 12.94
C GLU A 42 -24.42 31.82 12.58
N LEU A 43 -24.12 32.92 11.89
CA LEU A 43 -22.76 33.32 11.53
C LEU A 43 -21.95 33.71 12.78
N GLU A 44 -22.53 34.52 13.66
CA GLU A 44 -21.90 34.88 14.95
C GLU A 44 -21.66 33.66 15.83
N GLN A 45 -22.65 32.76 15.93
CA GLN A 45 -22.53 31.52 16.66
C GLN A 45 -21.42 30.62 16.08
N ALA A 46 -21.36 30.48 14.76
CA ALA A 46 -20.32 29.69 14.10
C ALA A 46 -18.91 30.29 14.29
N ARG A 47 -18.79 31.63 14.37
CA ARG A 47 -17.51 32.31 14.70
C ARG A 47 -17.08 32.02 16.14
N GLN A 48 -18.00 32.09 17.09
CA GLN A 48 -17.72 31.77 18.50
C GLN A 48 -17.34 30.31 18.68
N GLN A 49 -18.06 29.39 18.04
CA GLN A 49 -17.74 27.96 18.04
C GLN A 49 -16.40 27.67 17.40
N LEU A 50 -16.06 28.37 16.30
CA LEU A 50 -14.74 28.22 15.69
C LEU A 50 -13.63 28.69 16.63
N ALA A 51 -13.79 29.84 17.29
CA ALA A 51 -12.81 30.33 18.25
C ALA A 51 -12.61 29.35 19.42
N ALA A 52 -13.70 28.78 19.96
CA ALA A 52 -13.63 27.77 21.01
C ALA A 52 -12.96 26.47 20.53
N ALA A 53 -13.29 26.01 19.31
CA ALA A 53 -12.67 24.84 18.70
C ALA A 53 -11.18 25.05 18.40
N GLU A 54 -10.78 26.25 17.99
CA GLU A 54 -9.38 26.62 17.78
C GLU A 54 -8.61 26.68 19.10
N GLN A 55 -9.18 27.25 20.16
CA GLN A 55 -8.58 27.22 21.50
C GLN A 55 -8.46 25.80 22.06
N ALA A 56 -9.49 24.97 21.89
CA ALA A 56 -9.43 23.57 22.30
C ALA A 56 -8.39 22.78 21.50
N LEU A 57 -8.27 23.05 20.20
CA LEU A 57 -7.26 22.47 19.33
C LEU A 57 -5.85 22.90 19.74
N GLU A 58 -5.65 24.16 20.10
CA GLU A 58 -4.37 24.69 20.57
C GLU A 58 -4.00 24.15 21.96
N ALA A 59 -4.97 24.02 22.86
CA ALA A 59 -4.78 23.37 24.15
C ALA A 59 -4.45 21.87 24.00
N LEU A 60 -5.13 21.16 23.09
CA LEU A 60 -4.83 19.76 22.77
C LEU A 60 -3.48 19.59 22.07
N GLN A 61 -3.05 20.57 21.26
CA GLN A 61 -1.72 20.58 20.65
C GLN A 61 -0.62 20.89 21.67
N SER A 62 -0.91 21.72 22.66
CA SER A 62 0.03 22.11 23.73
C SER A 62 0.11 21.06 24.85
N ALA A 63 -0.99 20.34 25.11
CA ALA A 63 -1.08 19.25 26.08
C ALA A 63 -0.72 17.88 25.46
N ALA A 64 -0.74 17.76 24.13
CA ALA A 64 -0.03 16.67 23.47
C ALA A 64 1.46 16.81 23.82
N PRO A 65 2.18 15.72 24.14
CA PRO A 65 3.63 15.78 24.14
C PRO A 65 4.03 16.41 22.81
N ALA A 66 4.89 17.46 22.86
CA ALA A 66 5.32 18.23 21.70
C ALA A 66 5.48 17.24 20.54
N PRO A 67 4.82 17.46 19.38
CA PRO A 67 4.87 16.49 18.30
C PRO A 67 6.33 16.16 18.12
N ALA A 68 6.73 14.93 18.44
CA ALA A 68 8.12 14.53 18.40
C ALA A 68 8.61 15.05 17.05
N ALA A 69 9.53 16.02 17.07
CA ALA A 69 10.04 16.64 15.86
C ALA A 69 10.26 15.48 14.91
N LYS A 70 9.54 15.43 13.77
CA LYS A 70 9.60 14.28 12.86
C LYS A 70 11.07 13.90 12.83
N PRO A 71 11.45 12.68 13.27
CA PRO A 71 12.85 12.39 13.48
C PRO A 71 13.56 12.80 12.20
N ALA A 72 14.62 13.62 12.27
CA ALA A 72 15.21 14.20 11.06
C ALA A 72 15.52 13.12 9.99
N GLY A 73 15.75 11.88 10.43
CA GLY A 73 15.86 10.69 9.59
C GLY A 73 14.62 10.32 8.76
N ASP A 74 13.39 10.70 9.15
CA ASP A 74 12.16 10.41 8.41
C ASP A 74 12.03 11.18 7.10
N GLU A 75 12.43 12.45 7.10
CA GLU A 75 12.43 13.28 5.89
C GLU A 75 13.63 12.94 4.99
N ALA A 76 14.80 12.68 5.58
CA ALA A 76 15.96 12.16 4.86
C ALA A 76 15.66 10.82 4.18
N LEU A 77 14.98 9.89 4.88
CA LEU A 77 14.57 8.60 4.33
C LEU A 77 13.57 8.75 3.19
N LYS A 78 12.57 9.65 3.32
CA LYS A 78 11.61 9.91 2.24
C LYS A 78 12.30 10.48 1.01
N LYS A 79 13.22 11.44 1.20
CA LYS A 79 14.00 12.03 0.12
C LYS A 79 14.85 10.98 -0.59
N ALA A 80 15.59 10.15 0.16
CA ALA A 80 16.42 9.09 -0.41
C ALA A 80 15.60 8.05 -1.20
N LYS A 81 14.38 7.70 -0.75
CA LYS A 81 13.47 6.83 -1.49
C LYS A 81 12.99 7.44 -2.81
N ILE A 82 12.67 8.73 -2.81
CA ILE A 82 12.27 9.47 -4.03
C ILE A 82 13.45 9.53 -5.00
N ASP A 83 14.64 9.89 -4.50
CA ASP A 83 15.85 10.00 -5.32
C ASP A 83 16.21 8.65 -5.97
N LEU A 84 16.13 7.55 -5.22
CA LEU A 84 16.33 6.20 -5.75
C LEU A 84 15.32 5.85 -6.86
N ALA A 85 14.03 6.15 -6.65
CA ALA A 85 13.00 5.90 -7.65
C ALA A 85 13.24 6.71 -8.94
N MET A 86 13.66 7.98 -8.80
CA MET A 86 14.01 8.83 -9.94
C MET A 86 15.21 8.30 -10.71
N LYS A 87 16.28 7.85 -10.03
CA LYS A 87 17.47 7.26 -10.68
C LYS A 87 17.17 5.94 -11.39
N ARG A 88 16.29 5.10 -10.84
CA ARG A 88 15.79 3.90 -11.52
C ARG A 88 14.99 4.25 -12.78
N ALA A 89 14.13 5.27 -12.71
CA ALA A 89 13.36 5.71 -13.88
C ALA A 89 14.26 6.30 -14.97
N GLU A 90 15.28 7.08 -14.59
CA GLU A 90 16.26 7.66 -15.51
C GLU A 90 17.09 6.57 -16.23
N LEU A 91 17.61 5.60 -15.47
CA LEU A 91 18.34 4.45 -16.04
C LEU A 91 17.44 3.65 -16.99
N LYS A 92 16.22 3.30 -16.57
CA LYS A 92 15.26 2.57 -17.40
C LYS A 92 14.92 3.31 -18.69
N LYS A 93 14.77 4.64 -18.62
CA LYS A 93 14.51 5.47 -19.81
C LYS A 93 15.69 5.45 -20.77
N ALA A 94 16.93 5.54 -20.27
CA ALA A 94 18.13 5.46 -21.10
C ALA A 94 18.29 4.06 -21.73
N GLU A 95 17.99 2.99 -20.98
CA GLU A 95 17.97 1.62 -21.50
C GLU A 95 16.92 1.44 -22.62
N GLN A 96 15.72 1.99 -22.43
CA GLN A 96 14.66 1.97 -23.46
C GLN A 96 15.00 2.80 -24.69
N ALA A 97 15.81 3.86 -24.52
CA ALA A 97 16.33 4.66 -25.62
C ALA A 97 17.54 4.00 -26.33
N ALA A 98 17.93 2.78 -25.94
CA ALA A 98 19.13 2.10 -26.42
C ALA A 98 20.41 2.95 -26.30
N ALA A 99 20.50 3.75 -25.23
CA ALA A 99 21.66 4.58 -24.93
C ALA A 99 22.93 3.73 -24.83
N GLY A 100 24.06 4.31 -25.22
CA GLY A 100 25.35 3.61 -25.23
C GLY A 100 25.87 3.34 -23.81
N ASP A 101 26.79 2.38 -23.67
CA ASP A 101 27.34 2.02 -22.35
C ASP A 101 28.02 3.21 -21.64
N ALA A 102 28.62 4.13 -22.41
CA ALA A 102 29.17 5.38 -21.91
C ALA A 102 28.12 6.32 -21.27
N GLU A 103 26.87 6.28 -21.74
CA GLU A 103 25.76 7.06 -21.19
C GLU A 103 25.08 6.33 -20.02
N LEU A 104 25.07 4.99 -20.05
CA LEU A 104 24.52 4.17 -18.97
C LEU A 104 25.44 4.09 -17.74
N ALA A 105 26.76 4.12 -17.93
CA ALA A 105 27.75 4.06 -16.85
C ALA A 105 27.53 5.12 -15.75
N PRO A 106 27.40 6.43 -16.04
CA PRO A 106 27.13 7.43 -15.01
C PRO A 106 25.75 7.26 -14.35
N LEU A 107 24.74 6.78 -15.09
CA LEU A 107 23.40 6.51 -14.54
C LEU A 107 23.41 5.34 -13.56
N ARG A 108 24.17 4.27 -13.86
CA ARG A 108 24.40 3.13 -12.95
C ARG A 108 25.17 3.57 -11.70
N ALA A 109 26.20 4.41 -11.85
CA ALA A 109 26.93 4.97 -10.72
C ALA A 109 26.04 5.85 -9.83
N ALA A 110 25.19 6.69 -10.44
CA ALA A 110 24.22 7.51 -9.72
C ALA A 110 23.16 6.66 -9.00
N LEU A 111 22.72 5.56 -9.60
CA LEU A 111 21.82 4.60 -8.95
C LEU A 111 22.47 3.96 -7.73
N ALA A 112 23.72 3.49 -7.85
CA ALA A 112 24.46 2.90 -6.73
C ALA A 112 24.67 3.89 -5.57
N ALA A 113 24.99 5.15 -5.88
CA ALA A 113 25.10 6.20 -4.87
C ALA A 113 23.75 6.48 -4.17
N ALA A 114 22.64 6.49 -4.91
CA ALA A 114 21.30 6.65 -4.34
C ALA A 114 20.90 5.46 -3.45
N GLU A 115 21.31 4.24 -3.79
CA GLU A 115 21.10 3.05 -2.96
C GLU A 115 21.90 3.13 -1.64
N GLN A 116 23.17 3.57 -1.70
CA GLN A 116 23.98 3.79 -0.50
C GLN A 116 23.38 4.89 0.40
N ALA A 117 22.92 6.00 -0.20
CA ALA A 117 22.27 7.09 0.52
C ALA A 117 20.96 6.64 1.18
N LEU A 118 20.18 5.76 0.53
CA LEU A 118 19.00 5.17 1.13
C LEU A 118 19.36 4.33 2.34
N HIS A 119 20.37 3.47 2.25
CA HIS A 119 20.80 2.65 3.38
C HIS A 119 21.27 3.51 4.56
N ALA A 120 22.09 4.54 4.31
CA ALA A 120 22.51 5.48 5.36
C ALA A 120 21.33 6.23 6.00
N ALA A 121 20.31 6.60 5.21
CA ALA A 121 19.10 7.23 5.71
C ALA A 121 18.20 6.27 6.50
N GLU A 122 18.18 4.98 6.15
CA GLU A 122 17.47 3.93 6.90
C GLU A 122 18.10 3.72 8.28
N GLU A 123 19.43 3.59 8.34
CA GLU A 123 20.19 3.50 9.60
C GLU A 123 19.94 4.73 10.50
N ALA A 124 19.93 5.94 9.91
CA ALA A 124 19.66 7.17 10.64
C ALA A 124 18.18 7.38 11.04
N SER A 125 17.24 6.64 10.43
CA SER A 125 15.80 6.83 10.65
C SER A 125 15.30 6.20 11.96
N ASN A 126 16.11 5.39 12.65
CA ASN A 126 15.71 4.61 13.84
C ASN A 126 14.42 3.79 13.64
N LYS A 127 14.02 3.55 12.38
CA LYS A 127 12.88 2.70 12.04
C LYS A 127 13.39 1.27 12.07
N PRO A 128 12.69 0.34 12.75
CA PRO A 128 13.06 -1.06 12.67
C PRO A 128 13.01 -1.49 11.19
N PRO A 129 14.01 -2.24 10.70
CA PRO A 129 13.97 -2.78 9.35
C PRO A 129 12.67 -3.58 9.18
N PRO A 130 12.08 -3.58 7.97
CA PRO A 130 10.86 -4.33 7.72
C PRO A 130 11.07 -5.80 8.07
N GLU A 131 10.14 -6.36 8.82
CA GLU A 131 10.13 -7.79 9.13
C GLU A 131 9.85 -8.57 7.85
N LEU A 132 10.91 -9.02 7.19
CA LEU A 132 10.82 -9.84 5.99
C LEU A 132 10.44 -11.26 6.40
N VAL A 133 9.13 -11.48 6.57
CA VAL A 133 8.59 -12.83 6.76
C VAL A 133 8.68 -13.55 5.41
N ARG A 134 9.79 -14.26 5.21
CA ARG A 134 9.87 -15.27 4.16
C ARG A 134 8.97 -16.41 4.58
N THR A 135 7.77 -16.45 4.00
CA THR A 135 6.94 -17.65 4.08
C THR A 135 7.57 -18.67 3.16
N ASP A 136 8.42 -19.52 3.74
CA ASP A 136 8.80 -20.77 3.10
C ASP A 136 7.51 -21.59 2.93
N LYS A 137 6.91 -21.48 1.75
CA LYS A 137 6.15 -22.58 1.20
C LYS A 137 7.21 -23.66 1.02
N GLY A 138 7.45 -24.45 2.07
CA GLY A 138 8.59 -25.38 2.17
C GLY A 138 8.82 -26.16 0.88
N PRO A 139 10.03 -26.70 0.65
CA PRO A 139 10.48 -27.11 -0.67
C PRO A 139 9.38 -27.88 -1.37
N VAL A 140 8.77 -27.25 -2.38
CA VAL A 140 7.85 -27.96 -3.27
C VAL A 140 8.77 -28.91 -4.00
N ASP A 141 8.86 -30.14 -3.47
CA ASP A 141 9.58 -31.24 -4.09
C ASP A 141 9.20 -31.27 -5.57
N GLU A 142 10.17 -31.55 -6.43
CA GLU A 142 9.96 -31.67 -7.86
C GLU A 142 8.82 -32.65 -8.18
N ALA A 143 8.67 -33.72 -7.39
CA ALA A 143 7.54 -34.65 -7.46
C ALA A 143 6.19 -33.96 -7.16
N LEU A 144 6.11 -33.16 -6.09
CA LEU A 144 4.89 -32.39 -5.76
C LEU A 144 4.56 -31.34 -6.81
N ARG A 145 5.57 -30.74 -7.44
CA ARG A 145 5.40 -29.81 -8.56
C ARG A 145 4.83 -30.53 -9.77
N ALA A 146 5.41 -31.66 -10.15
CA ALA A 146 4.95 -32.48 -11.28
C ALA A 146 3.49 -32.92 -11.09
N LEU A 147 3.13 -33.39 -9.89
CA LEU A 147 1.75 -33.79 -9.58
C LEU A 147 0.74 -32.64 -9.65
N LYS A 148 1.10 -31.44 -9.16
CA LYS A 148 0.24 -30.25 -9.27
C LYS A 148 0.08 -29.81 -10.73
N THR A 149 1.13 -29.91 -11.52
CA THR A 149 1.09 -29.63 -12.95
C THR A 149 0.18 -30.64 -13.66
N GLU A 150 0.38 -31.94 -13.45
CA GLU A 150 -0.44 -32.98 -14.09
C GLU A 150 -1.94 -32.83 -13.73
N LEU A 151 -2.27 -32.54 -12.47
CA LEU A 151 -3.64 -32.24 -12.06
C LEU A 151 -4.23 -31.04 -12.83
N ALA A 152 -3.44 -29.97 -13.03
CA ALA A 152 -3.90 -28.80 -13.77
C ALA A 152 -4.14 -29.13 -15.25
N PHE A 153 -3.27 -29.92 -15.88
CA PHE A 153 -3.41 -30.36 -17.26
C PHE A 153 -4.60 -31.29 -17.45
N ALA A 154 -4.76 -32.31 -16.61
CA ALA A 154 -5.90 -33.23 -16.66
C ALA A 154 -7.25 -32.49 -16.50
N ARG A 155 -7.30 -31.49 -15.62
CA ARG A 155 -8.49 -30.64 -15.45
C ARG A 155 -8.77 -29.74 -16.66
N ALA A 156 -7.71 -29.21 -17.28
CA ALA A 156 -7.85 -28.38 -18.48
C ALA A 156 -8.34 -29.20 -19.68
N ASP A 157 -7.79 -30.40 -19.87
CA ASP A 157 -8.19 -31.33 -20.93
C ASP A 157 -9.65 -31.76 -20.78
N LEU A 158 -10.08 -32.11 -19.57
CA LEU A 158 -11.49 -32.42 -19.30
C LEU A 158 -12.41 -31.23 -19.64
N ARG A 159 -12.07 -30.03 -19.16
CA ARG A 159 -12.84 -28.80 -19.48
C ARG A 159 -12.85 -28.44 -20.96
N LYS A 160 -11.84 -28.86 -21.72
CA LYS A 160 -11.79 -28.66 -23.17
C LYS A 160 -12.76 -29.63 -23.85
N LEU A 161 -12.73 -30.91 -23.48
CA LEU A 161 -13.62 -31.93 -24.02
C LEU A 161 -15.08 -31.71 -23.62
N GLU A 162 -15.36 -31.24 -22.40
CA GLU A 162 -16.72 -30.93 -21.94
C GLU A 162 -17.36 -29.75 -22.69
N ARG A 163 -16.54 -28.87 -23.29
CA ARG A 163 -17.03 -27.76 -24.13
C ARG A 163 -17.18 -28.14 -25.60
N ASP A 164 -16.69 -29.30 -25.99
CA ASP A 164 -16.80 -29.81 -27.34
C ASP A 164 -18.00 -30.78 -27.41
N GLU A 165 -19.09 -30.33 -28.02
CA GLU A 165 -20.33 -31.11 -28.18
C GLU A 165 -20.14 -32.37 -29.06
N GLN A 166 -19.04 -32.45 -29.81
CA GLN A 166 -18.68 -33.61 -30.63
C GLN A 166 -17.67 -34.55 -29.94
N ALA A 167 -17.26 -34.25 -28.70
CA ALA A 167 -16.32 -35.09 -27.98
C ALA A 167 -16.89 -36.51 -27.77
N ALA A 168 -16.14 -37.51 -28.21
CA ALA A 168 -16.51 -38.91 -28.03
C ALA A 168 -16.64 -39.26 -26.54
N GLY A 169 -17.70 -39.98 -26.17
CA GLY A 169 -17.95 -40.37 -24.77
C GLY A 169 -16.78 -41.15 -24.15
N GLU A 170 -16.06 -41.93 -24.95
CA GLU A 170 -14.84 -42.63 -24.52
C GLU A 170 -13.69 -41.67 -24.17
N ALA A 171 -13.53 -40.57 -24.92
CA ALA A 171 -12.52 -39.55 -24.65
C ALA A 171 -12.84 -38.77 -23.36
N LEU A 172 -14.11 -38.45 -23.12
CA LEU A 172 -14.57 -37.85 -21.86
C LEU A 172 -14.34 -38.78 -20.66
N ASN A 173 -14.66 -40.07 -20.80
CA ASN A 173 -14.43 -41.07 -19.76
C ASN A 173 -12.93 -41.25 -19.46
N SER A 174 -12.09 -41.25 -20.49
CA SER A 174 -10.63 -41.33 -20.36
C SER A 174 -10.06 -40.09 -19.65
N ALA A 175 -10.55 -38.89 -19.98
CA ALA A 175 -10.14 -37.65 -19.32
C ALA A 175 -10.58 -37.59 -17.84
N ARG A 176 -11.77 -38.10 -17.51
CA ARG A 176 -12.24 -38.25 -16.13
C ARG A 176 -11.38 -39.23 -15.34
N ALA A 177 -11.03 -40.37 -15.93
CA ALA A 177 -10.13 -41.34 -15.31
C ALA A 177 -8.74 -40.75 -15.05
N ARG A 178 -8.19 -39.97 -16.00
CA ARG A 178 -6.90 -39.28 -15.84
C ARG A 178 -6.94 -38.23 -14.73
N LEU A 179 -8.03 -37.45 -14.63
CA LEU A 179 -8.21 -36.49 -13.54
C LEU A 179 -8.26 -37.19 -12.18
N ALA A 180 -9.04 -38.27 -12.05
CA ALA A 180 -9.13 -39.05 -10.82
C ALA A 180 -7.78 -39.65 -10.39
N ALA A 181 -7.00 -40.17 -11.35
CA ALA A 181 -5.65 -40.69 -11.09
C ALA A 181 -4.70 -39.59 -10.60
N ALA A 182 -4.72 -38.40 -11.22
CA ALA A 182 -3.91 -37.27 -10.80
C ALA A 182 -4.29 -36.75 -9.39
N GLU A 183 -5.58 -36.74 -9.06
CA GLU A 183 -6.09 -36.39 -7.72
C GLU A 183 -5.63 -37.40 -6.66
N GLN A 184 -5.73 -38.70 -6.94
CA GLN A 184 -5.27 -39.77 -6.06
C GLN A 184 -3.75 -39.71 -5.84
N ALA A 185 -2.97 -39.52 -6.89
CA ALA A 185 -1.51 -39.42 -6.79
C ALA A 185 -1.07 -38.19 -5.97
N LEU A 186 -1.76 -37.05 -6.14
CA LEU A 186 -1.51 -35.85 -5.34
C LEU A 186 -1.93 -36.02 -3.87
N ALA A 187 -3.02 -36.75 -3.60
CA ALA A 187 -3.45 -37.07 -2.25
C ALA A 187 -2.46 -38.02 -1.56
N ALA A 188 -1.98 -39.06 -2.26
CA ALA A 188 -1.01 -40.02 -1.75
C ALA A 188 0.35 -39.38 -1.44
N HIS A 189 0.75 -38.32 -2.16
CA HIS A 189 1.98 -37.57 -1.88
C HIS A 189 1.82 -36.58 -0.70
N ARG A 190 0.59 -36.24 -0.31
CA ARG A 190 0.32 -35.27 0.76
C ARG A 190 -0.06 -35.90 2.09
N GLY A 191 -0.49 -37.16 2.09
CA GLY A 191 -0.74 -37.97 3.29
C GLY A 191 0.54 -38.65 3.76
#